data_AF-A0A3R6N7H2-F1
#
_entry.id   AF-A0A3R6N7H2-F1
#
_cell.length_a   1.000
_cell.length_b   1.000
_cell.length_c   1.000
_cell.angle_alpha   90.00
_cell.angle_beta   90.00
_cell.angle_gamma   90.00
#
_symmetry.space_group_name_H-M   'P 1'
#
loop_
_entity.id
_entity.type
_entity.pdbx_description
1 polymer ?
#
loop_
_entity_poly.entity_id
_entity_poly.type
_entity_poly.pdbx_seq_one_letter_code
_entity_poly.pdbx_strand_id
1 'polypeptide(L)'
;MEWLDELTLIAETTAENRVNKNGFAVKPEESTRTVFCNKKSVGYSEYFKSQQTGKLVEAKYEVHKADYGGEDVVEVNGRRYFVLKTYDTGTDTIELTLTDLRHRNEV
;
A
#
# COMPACT_ATOMS: atom_id res chain seq x y z
N MET A 1 14.08 18.79 -0.54
CA MET A 1 13.50 17.86 0.45
C MET A 1 14.30 16.58 0.32
N GLU A 2 14.83 16.05 1.41
CA GLU A 2 15.52 14.75 1.38
C GLU A 2 14.49 13.62 1.55
N TRP A 3 14.75 12.49 0.92
CA TRP A 3 13.96 11.27 1.09
C TRP A 3 14.67 10.37 2.08
N LEU A 4 14.04 10.12 3.22
CA LEU A 4 14.70 9.52 4.38
C LEU A 4 14.24 8.08 4.64
N ASP A 5 13.12 7.68 4.06
CA ASP A 5 12.54 6.36 4.24
C ASP A 5 12.50 5.58 2.92
N GLU A 6 12.26 4.29 3.03
CA GLU A 6 12.05 3.40 1.89
C GLU A 6 10.78 2.57 2.11
N LEU A 7 10.08 2.28 1.03
CA LEU A 7 9.00 1.29 1.02
C LEU A 7 9.09 0.41 -0.21
N THR A 8 8.58 -0.81 -0.11
CA THR A 8 8.54 -1.76 -1.22
C THR A 8 7.13 -1.79 -1.81
N LEU A 9 7.00 -1.43 -3.08
CA LEU A 9 5.78 -1.60 -3.86
C LEU A 9 5.66 -3.06 -4.31
N ILE A 10 4.47 -3.64 -4.20
CA ILE A 10 4.20 -5.05 -4.54
C ILE A 10 3.09 -5.09 -5.57
N ALA A 11 3.43 -5.45 -6.81
CA ALA A 11 2.47 -5.69 -7.87
C ALA A 11 2.14 -7.18 -7.95
N GLU A 12 0.87 -7.53 -7.80
CA GLU A 12 0.37 -8.89 -8.03
C GLU A 12 0.17 -9.11 -9.53
N THR A 13 0.77 -10.19 -10.05
CA THR A 13 0.58 -10.64 -11.42
C THR A 13 -0.43 -11.79 -11.38
N THR A 14 -1.52 -11.68 -12.14
CA THR A 14 -2.51 -12.76 -12.24
C THR A 14 -1.84 -13.99 -12.86
N ALA A 15 -1.67 -15.03 -12.07
CA ALA A 15 -1.23 -16.32 -12.59
C ALA A 15 -2.24 -16.80 -13.64
N GLU A 16 -1.76 -17.27 -14.80
CA GLU A 16 -2.60 -17.79 -15.88
C GLU A 16 -3.57 -18.88 -15.38
N ASN A 17 -3.16 -19.63 -14.35
CA ASN A 17 -3.96 -20.64 -13.68
C ASN A 17 -4.12 -20.30 -12.18
N ARG A 18 -5.35 -20.06 -11.74
CA ARG A 18 -5.68 -19.79 -10.33
C ARG A 18 -5.55 -21.02 -9.42
N VAL A 19 -5.44 -22.21 -10.00
CA VAL A 19 -5.29 -23.48 -9.30
C VAL A 19 -4.17 -24.33 -9.94
N ASN A 20 -3.47 -25.10 -9.12
CA ASN A 20 -2.43 -26.01 -9.60
C ASN A 20 -3.04 -27.33 -10.11
N LYS A 21 -2.19 -28.24 -10.62
CA LYS A 21 -2.62 -29.55 -11.13
C LYS A 21 -3.44 -30.40 -10.15
N ASN A 22 -3.34 -30.11 -8.85
CA ASN A 22 -4.01 -30.82 -7.78
C ASN A 22 -5.26 -30.07 -7.25
N GLY A 23 -5.65 -28.95 -7.89
CA GLY A 23 -6.83 -28.16 -7.51
C GLY A 23 -6.63 -27.20 -6.34
N PHE A 24 -5.41 -27.04 -5.82
CA PHE A 24 -5.13 -26.05 -4.77
C PHE A 24 -4.90 -24.66 -5.38
N ALA A 25 -5.34 -23.62 -4.67
CA ALA A 25 -5.11 -22.23 -5.07
C ALA A 25 -3.61 -21.94 -5.23
N VAL A 26 -3.24 -21.33 -6.35
CA VAL A 26 -1.89 -20.84 -6.60
C VAL A 26 -1.83 -19.40 -6.10
N LYS A 27 -0.82 -19.09 -5.29
CA LYS A 27 -0.57 -17.70 -4.91
C LYS A 27 -0.20 -16.91 -6.17
N PRO A 28 -0.75 -15.71 -6.38
CA PRO A 28 -0.30 -14.81 -7.44
C PRO A 28 1.21 -14.62 -7.37
N GLU A 29 1.85 -14.51 -8.53
CA GLU A 29 3.26 -14.10 -8.57
C GLU A 29 3.34 -12.62 -8.22
N GLU A 30 4.29 -12.25 -7.37
CA GLU A 30 4.49 -10.87 -6.95
C GLU A 30 5.80 -10.35 -7.54
N SER A 31 5.75 -9.16 -8.14
CA SER A 31 6.94 -8.39 -8.44
C SER A 31 7.09 -7.27 -7.40
N THR A 32 8.32 -7.05 -6.93
CA THR A 32 8.60 -6.09 -5.86
C THR A 32 9.61 -5.05 -6.30
N ARG A 33 9.42 -3.81 -5.84
CA ARG A 33 10.33 -2.70 -6.13
C ARG A 33 10.42 -1.77 -4.93
N THR A 34 11.62 -1.61 -4.38
CA THR A 34 11.89 -0.65 -3.32
C THR A 34 12.06 0.75 -3.89
N VAL A 35 11.40 1.72 -3.29
CA VAL A 35 11.39 3.13 -3.71
C VAL A 35 11.61 4.02 -2.49
N PHE A 36 12.16 5.21 -2.74
CA PHE A 36 12.31 6.21 -1.69
C PHE A 36 10.98 6.86 -1.35
N CYS A 37 10.76 7.12 -0.07
CA CYS A 37 9.54 7.68 0.46
C CYS A 37 9.81 8.54 1.70
N ASN A 38 8.77 9.21 2.18
CA ASN A 38 8.81 9.95 3.44
C ASN A 38 7.57 9.60 4.25
N LYS A 39 7.76 9.16 5.49
CA LYS A 39 6.66 8.90 6.41
C LYS A 39 5.95 10.20 6.78
N LYS A 40 4.62 10.21 6.69
CA LYS A 40 3.77 11.31 7.15
C LYS A 40 3.12 10.96 8.48
N SER A 41 2.80 11.99 9.27
CA SER A 41 2.00 11.82 10.49
C SER A 41 0.57 11.43 10.15
N VAL A 42 0.04 10.41 10.83
CA VAL A 42 -1.40 10.13 10.82
C VAL A 42 -2.09 11.11 11.76
N GLY A 43 -2.98 11.94 11.21
CA GLY A 43 -3.64 13.02 11.94
C GLY A 43 -4.84 12.55 12.78
N TYR A 44 -5.34 13.46 13.61
CA TYR A 44 -6.55 13.24 14.41
C TYR A 44 -7.79 13.00 13.54
N SER A 45 -7.90 13.68 12.39
CA SER A 45 -9.02 13.49 11.44
C SER A 45 -9.17 12.06 10.95
N GLU A 46 -8.06 11.37 10.74
CA GLU A 46 -8.01 9.99 10.27
C GLU A 46 -8.55 9.06 11.34
N TYR A 47 -8.19 9.27 12.60
CA TYR A 47 -8.72 8.49 13.72
C TYR A 47 -10.26 8.54 13.77
N PHE A 48 -10.85 9.73 13.65
CA PHE A 48 -12.32 9.88 13.66
C PHE A 48 -12.97 9.23 12.45
N LYS A 49 -12.38 9.39 11.26
CA LYS A 49 -12.88 8.76 10.04
C LYS A 49 -12.79 7.24 10.12
N SER A 50 -11.72 6.70 10.71
CA SER A 50 -11.58 5.26 10.95
C SER A 50 -12.68 4.73 11.87
N GLN A 51 -13.01 5.44 12.95
CA GLN A 51 -14.12 5.05 13.83
C GLN A 51 -15.48 5.10 13.13
N GLN A 52 -15.72 6.10 12.27
CA GLN A 52 -16.99 6.23 11.55
C GLN A 52 -17.14 5.19 10.43
N THR A 53 -16.05 4.87 9.73
CA THR A 53 -16.08 4.01 8.54
C THR A 53 -15.69 2.55 8.82
N GLY A 54 -15.15 2.26 10.01
CA GLY A 54 -14.51 0.98 10.33
C GLY A 54 -13.12 0.79 9.70
N LYS A 55 -12.69 1.69 8.79
CA LYS A 55 -11.44 1.53 8.04
C LYS A 55 -10.26 2.14 8.79
N LEU A 56 -9.46 1.31 9.44
CA LEU A 56 -8.32 1.76 10.23
C LEU A 56 -7.20 2.31 9.34
N VAL A 57 -6.81 3.56 9.54
CA VAL A 57 -5.59 4.14 8.94
C VAL A 57 -4.44 3.91 9.90
N GLU A 58 -3.42 3.18 9.47
CA GLU A 58 -2.26 2.85 10.31
C GLU A 58 -1.02 3.66 9.96
N ALA A 59 -0.85 4.00 8.69
CA ALA A 59 0.31 4.76 8.23
C ALA A 59 -0.01 5.61 7.01
N LYS A 60 0.84 6.61 6.79
CA LYS A 60 0.85 7.42 5.58
C LYS A 60 2.27 7.60 5.10
N TYR A 61 2.47 7.47 3.81
CA TYR A 61 3.77 7.72 3.16
C TYR A 61 3.56 8.59 1.94
N GLU A 62 4.50 9.48 1.69
CA GLU A 62 4.60 10.20 0.43
C GLU A 62 5.68 9.52 -0.42
N VAL A 63 5.38 9.32 -1.69
CA VAL A 63 6.28 8.73 -2.68
C VAL A 63 6.33 9.61 -3.92
N HIS A 64 7.34 9.41 -4.76
CA HIS A 64 7.34 9.99 -6.10
C HIS A 64 6.25 9.35 -6.97
N LYS A 65 5.49 10.18 -7.71
CA LYS A 65 4.46 9.71 -8.63
C LYS A 65 5.00 8.80 -9.72
N ALA A 66 6.21 9.07 -10.20
CA ALA A 66 6.85 8.27 -11.25
C ALA A 66 7.17 6.83 -10.80
N ASP A 67 7.32 6.62 -9.49
CA ASP A 67 7.66 5.32 -8.91
C ASP A 67 6.42 4.49 -8.62
N TYR A 68 5.28 5.12 -8.33
CA TYR A 68 4.03 4.46 -7.98
C TYR A 68 3.21 4.09 -9.23
N GLY A 69 3.07 2.80 -9.50
CA GLY A 69 2.33 2.24 -10.62
C GLY A 69 0.85 1.94 -10.34
N GLY A 70 0.37 2.21 -9.12
CA GLY A 70 -0.98 1.85 -8.68
C GLY A 70 -1.03 0.53 -7.91
N GLU A 71 0.08 0.12 -7.32
CA GLU A 71 0.18 -1.12 -6.53
C GLU A 71 -0.73 -1.06 -5.29
N ASP A 72 -1.58 -2.07 -5.11
CA ASP A 72 -2.51 -2.15 -3.97
C ASP A 72 -1.83 -2.53 -2.66
N VAL A 73 -0.63 -3.12 -2.73
CA VAL A 73 0.09 -3.65 -1.56
C VAL A 73 1.47 -3.02 -1.49
N VAL A 74 1.84 -2.60 -0.29
CA VAL A 74 3.19 -2.11 0.01
C VAL A 74 3.75 -2.80 1.25
N GLU A 75 5.07 -2.90 1.34
CA GLU A 75 5.76 -3.42 2.51
C GLU A 75 6.69 -2.35 3.09
N VAL A 76 6.58 -2.14 4.40
CA VAL A 76 7.43 -1.21 5.15
C VAL A 76 7.91 -1.91 6.41
N ASN A 77 9.23 -1.94 6.64
CA ASN A 77 9.84 -2.58 7.82
C ASN A 77 9.35 -4.03 8.04
N GLY A 78 9.20 -4.81 6.97
CA GLY A 78 8.74 -6.20 7.01
C GLY A 78 7.25 -6.39 7.31
N ARG A 79 6.45 -5.31 7.30
CA ARG A 79 4.98 -5.37 7.45
C ARG A 79 4.31 -4.96 6.15
N ARG A 80 3.36 -5.78 5.71
CA ARG A 80 2.56 -5.51 4.51
C ARG A 80 1.30 -4.73 4.85
N TYR A 81 1.03 -3.74 4.03
CA TYR A 81 -0.11 -2.86 4.12
C TYR A 81 -0.88 -2.86 2.81
N PHE A 82 -2.17 -2.61 2.90
CA PHE A 82 -3.02 -2.32 1.76
C PHE A 82 -3.11 -0.80 1.56
N VAL A 83 -3.00 -0.34 0.32
CA VAL A 83 -3.19 1.06 -0.06
C VAL A 83 -4.69 1.35 -0.05
N LEU A 84 -5.14 2.00 1.02
CA LEU A 84 -6.54 2.34 1.22
C LEU A 84 -7.01 3.42 0.24
N LYS A 85 -6.18 4.47 0.10
CA LYS A 85 -6.44 5.65 -0.73
C LYS A 85 -5.14 6.31 -1.14
N THR A 86 -5.18 7.01 -2.26
CA THR A 86 -4.10 7.88 -2.70
C THR A 86 -4.56 9.32 -2.85
N TYR A 87 -3.66 10.27 -2.63
CA TYR A 87 -3.92 11.69 -2.80
C TYR A 87 -2.73 12.36 -3.49
N ASP A 88 -3.00 13.14 -4.53
CA ASP A 88 -1.98 14.00 -5.12
C ASP A 88 -1.64 15.15 -4.16
N THR A 89 -0.43 15.19 -3.64
CA THR A 89 0.03 16.21 -2.68
C THR A 89 0.90 17.30 -3.31
N GLY A 90 1.27 17.14 -4.57
CA GLY A 90 2.09 18.09 -5.32
C GLY A 90 2.18 17.73 -6.80
N THR A 91 3.11 18.38 -7.51
CA THR A 91 3.36 18.11 -8.93
C THR A 91 3.85 16.67 -9.13
N ASP A 92 4.82 16.23 -8.31
CA ASP A 92 5.55 14.97 -8.52
C ASP A 92 5.43 13.97 -7.36
N THR A 93 4.58 14.26 -6.36
CA THR A 93 4.41 13.43 -5.17
C THR A 93 2.97 12.97 -4.98
N ILE A 94 2.83 11.76 -4.45
CA ILE A 94 1.54 11.15 -4.10
C ILE A 94 1.62 10.60 -2.68
N GLU A 95 0.59 10.88 -1.89
CA GLU A 95 0.41 10.32 -0.54
C GLU A 95 -0.37 9.01 -0.66
N LEU A 96 0.17 7.96 -0.04
CA LEU A 96 -0.47 6.67 0.17
C LEU A 96 -0.99 6.61 1.61
N THR A 97 -2.29 6.41 1.77
CA THR A 97 -2.92 6.10 3.06
C THR A 97 -3.02 4.59 3.19
N LEU A 98 -2.45 4.04 4.26
CA LEU A 98 -2.25 2.61 4.42
C LEU A 98 -3.07 2.04 5.58
N THR A 99 -3.55 0.82 5.40
CA THR A 99 -4.16 -0.03 6.44
C THR A 99 -3.44 -1.38 6.50
N ASP A 100 -3.48 -2.09 7.62
CA ASP A 100 -2.93 -3.45 7.69
C ASP A 100 -3.57 -4.32 6.59
N LEU A 101 -2.76 -5.08 5.86
CA LEU A 101 -3.22 -5.92 4.76
C LEU A 101 -4.34 -6.90 5.18
N ARG A 102 -4.40 -7.29 6.46
CA ARG A 102 -5.47 -8.12 7.01
C ARG A 102 -6.85 -7.47 6.92
N HIS A 103 -6.92 -6.14 6.94
CA HIS A 103 -8.16 -5.38 6.82
C HIS A 103 -8.53 -5.06 5.36
N ARG A 104 -7.82 -5.61 4.36
CA ARG A 104 -8.09 -5.34 2.93
C ARG A 104 -9.49 -5.74 2.45
N ASN A 105 -10.23 -6.56 3.21
CA ASN A 105 -11.58 -6.99 2.85
C ASN A 105 -12.67 -6.19 3.59
N GLU A 106 -12.27 -5.21 4.41
CA GLU A 106 -13.17 -4.33 5.17
C GLU A 106 -13.39 -2.99 4.45
N VAL A 107 -12.90 -2.88 3.20
CA VAL A 107 -13.07 -1.73 2.31
C VAL A 107 -14.38 -1.77 1.54
#